data_AF-A0A256JKE1-F1
#
_entry.id   AF-A0A256JKE1-F1
#
_cell.length_a   1.000
_cell.length_b   1.000
_cell.length_c   1.000
_cell.angle_alpha   90.00
_cell.angle_beta   90.00
_cell.angle_gamma   90.00
#
_symmetry.space_group_name_H-M   'P 1'
#
loop_
_entity.id
_entity.type
_entity.pdbx_description
1 polymer ?
#
loop_
_entity_poly.entity_id
_entity_poly.type
_entity_poly.pdbx_seq_one_letter_code
_entity_poly.pdbx_strand_id
1 'polypeptide(L)'
;MKSADERVMTSLRNNVTNAENVGLTKGKAAILEAYNNGATESEANTAMKEAVNGYFANIQQNLINHVNAQVNQIQSMIQSITSNENTETNSNNTIPIQARATANYIAIADSGSGIQSESTDDFTLVDGSTVQVEQFQTLKGSIDITVGGWEPKTQSGGAEWLRFKDASSQSDGEIDFGFQKYIDTMNEIISSRDNVTSDLNGFTTDVSNQYEPGEVPTEEFVDPVTAATELGTDTGLSSQAAAAGMMGIPTSAGFSLRLEITDGSGGMYQVDAEIYTNANPQDDAGNPTGFVVGETYDPDNFDAPIYASYEYVDTESGERTTDFTQLVEPFTVLEATDSDGNTVDNVSPEPNINQTSDVSKLEEELAQIREEKRRLQEEAQESTSGGVGAGFFGGGGPNTGVIAAVLGGGGVVYALFTQGDS
;
A
#
# COMPACT_ATOMS: atom_id res chain seq x y z
N MET A 1 -10.90 13.67 -7.08
CA MET A 1 -9.48 13.54 -7.46
C MET A 1 -8.60 13.71 -6.23
N LYS A 2 -8.33 14.93 -5.73
CA LYS A 2 -7.45 15.18 -4.56
C LYS A 2 -7.69 14.26 -3.35
N SER A 3 -8.92 14.20 -2.83
CA SER A 3 -9.22 13.33 -1.67
C SER A 3 -9.02 11.83 -1.94
N ALA A 4 -9.31 11.35 -3.15
CA ALA A 4 -9.07 9.94 -3.51
C ALA A 4 -7.57 9.66 -3.67
N ASP A 5 -6.85 10.60 -4.25
CA ASP A 5 -5.41 10.55 -4.43
C ASP A 5 -4.64 10.62 -3.10
N GLU A 6 -5.09 11.44 -2.15
CA GLU A 6 -4.56 11.47 -0.78
C GLU A 6 -4.74 10.12 -0.08
N ARG A 7 -5.93 9.50 -0.17
CA ARG A 7 -6.17 8.17 0.42
C ARG A 7 -5.28 7.08 -0.21
N VAL A 8 -5.21 7.03 -1.54
CA VAL A 8 -4.38 6.02 -2.23
C VAL A 8 -2.89 6.23 -1.92
N MET A 9 -2.40 7.47 -1.93
CA MET A 9 -1.00 7.76 -1.63
C MET A 9 -0.65 7.47 -0.17
N THR A 10 -1.57 7.74 0.75
CA THR A 10 -1.41 7.37 2.16
C THR A 10 -1.30 5.86 2.30
N SER A 11 -2.19 5.11 1.66
CA SER A 11 -2.13 3.64 1.64
C SER A 11 -0.84 3.10 1.02
N LEU A 12 -0.38 3.68 -0.10
CA LEU A 12 0.86 3.29 -0.76
C LEU A 12 2.08 3.53 0.14
N ARG A 13 2.24 4.72 0.74
CA ARG A 13 3.35 5.02 1.66
C ARG A 13 3.36 4.12 2.89
N ASN A 14 2.17 3.85 3.40
CA ASN A 14 1.97 2.92 4.50
C ASN A 14 2.38 1.50 4.13
N ASN A 15 2.09 1.06 2.89
CA ASN A 15 2.59 -0.21 2.38
C ASN A 15 4.13 -0.22 2.25
N VAL A 16 4.75 0.87 1.78
CA VAL A 16 6.22 1.01 1.73
C VAL A 16 6.87 0.84 3.11
N THR A 17 6.26 1.40 4.15
CA THR A 17 6.76 1.28 5.53
C THR A 17 6.82 -0.19 5.98
N ASN A 18 5.86 -1.02 5.57
CA ASN A 18 5.87 -2.46 5.89
C ASN A 18 6.61 -3.31 4.84
N ALA A 19 6.91 -2.74 3.67
CA ALA A 19 7.55 -3.43 2.56
C ALA A 19 8.95 -3.94 2.92
N GLU A 20 9.64 -3.30 3.87
CA GLU A 20 10.95 -3.78 4.36
C GLU A 20 10.82 -5.16 5.00
N ASN A 21 9.86 -5.36 5.91
CA ASN A 21 9.65 -6.65 6.56
C ASN A 21 9.28 -7.73 5.55
N VAL A 22 8.36 -7.43 4.63
CA VAL A 22 7.98 -8.39 3.57
C VAL A 22 9.17 -8.72 2.67
N GLY A 23 9.96 -7.71 2.31
CA GLY A 23 11.17 -7.87 1.51
C GLY A 23 12.22 -8.74 2.20
N LEU A 24 12.46 -8.52 3.51
CA LEU A 24 13.37 -9.32 4.32
C LEU A 24 12.95 -10.79 4.32
N THR A 25 11.67 -11.05 4.59
CA THR A 25 11.13 -12.39 4.64
C THR A 25 11.20 -13.09 3.28
N LYS A 26 10.79 -12.43 2.19
CA LYS A 26 10.87 -12.98 0.83
C LYS A 26 12.30 -13.27 0.41
N GLY A 27 13.22 -12.35 0.72
CA GLY A 27 14.63 -12.52 0.41
C GLY A 27 15.26 -13.66 1.22
N LYS A 28 14.95 -13.81 2.51
CA LYS A 28 15.36 -14.99 3.31
C LYS A 28 14.83 -16.28 2.72
N ALA A 29 13.55 -16.32 2.33
CA ALA A 29 12.96 -17.50 1.69
C ALA A 29 13.75 -17.94 0.46
N ALA A 30 14.04 -16.98 -0.41
CA ALA A 30 14.81 -17.25 -1.62
C ALA A 30 16.24 -17.72 -1.32
N ILE A 31 16.91 -17.14 -0.30
CA ILE A 31 18.24 -17.60 0.14
C ILE A 31 18.18 -19.05 0.60
N LEU A 32 17.28 -19.33 1.54
CA LEU A 32 17.18 -20.63 2.19
C LEU A 32 16.75 -21.71 1.18
N GLU A 33 15.79 -21.41 0.30
CA GLU A 33 15.37 -22.32 -0.78
C GLU A 33 16.51 -22.60 -1.77
N ALA A 34 17.23 -21.57 -2.21
CA ALA A 34 18.37 -21.73 -3.11
C ALA A 34 19.46 -22.61 -2.46
N TYR A 35 19.79 -22.34 -1.19
CA TYR A 35 20.80 -23.10 -0.45
C TYR A 35 20.45 -24.57 -0.28
N ASN A 36 19.19 -24.90 -0.01
CA ASN A 36 18.77 -26.30 0.09
C ASN A 36 18.77 -27.04 -1.23
N ASN A 37 18.58 -26.31 -2.33
CA ASN A 37 18.71 -26.87 -3.67
C ASN A 37 20.17 -27.01 -4.12
N GLY A 38 21.15 -26.77 -3.24
CA GLY A 38 22.57 -26.94 -3.53
C GLY A 38 23.22 -25.74 -4.23
N ALA A 39 22.57 -24.57 -4.23
CA ALA A 39 23.11 -23.37 -4.86
C ALA A 39 24.36 -22.85 -4.13
N THR A 40 25.22 -22.16 -4.87
CA THR A 40 26.36 -21.41 -4.32
C THR A 40 25.91 -20.09 -3.68
N GLU A 41 26.77 -19.47 -2.86
CA GLU A 41 26.52 -18.15 -2.27
C GLU A 41 26.16 -17.08 -3.32
N SER A 42 26.81 -17.11 -4.48
CA SER A 42 26.51 -16.18 -5.56
C SER A 42 25.14 -16.40 -6.17
N GLU A 43 24.71 -17.67 -6.29
CA GLU A 43 23.41 -18.04 -6.84
C GLU A 43 22.30 -17.73 -5.82
N ALA A 44 22.52 -18.00 -4.52
CA ALA A 44 21.60 -17.62 -3.45
C ALA A 44 21.43 -16.10 -3.33
N ASN A 45 22.52 -15.32 -3.46
CA ASN A 45 22.44 -13.85 -3.52
C ASN A 45 21.68 -13.36 -4.75
N THR A 46 21.75 -14.09 -5.87
CA THR A 46 20.98 -13.75 -7.08
C THR A 46 19.49 -14.02 -6.85
N ALA A 47 19.14 -15.19 -6.32
CA ALA A 47 17.76 -15.55 -5.98
C ALA A 47 17.15 -14.57 -4.97
N MET A 48 17.90 -14.17 -3.94
CA MET A 48 17.50 -13.13 -3.00
C MET A 48 17.14 -11.83 -3.69
N LYS A 49 18.03 -11.32 -4.54
CA LYS A 49 17.82 -10.06 -5.26
C LYS A 49 16.64 -10.14 -6.21
N GLU A 50 16.46 -11.26 -6.91
CA GLU A 50 15.30 -11.49 -7.77
C GLU A 50 13.99 -11.46 -6.99
N ALA A 51 13.92 -12.15 -5.86
CA ALA A 51 12.72 -12.17 -5.01
C ALA A 51 12.40 -10.78 -4.42
N VAL A 52 13.41 -10.09 -3.89
CA VAL A 52 13.26 -8.73 -3.34
C VAL A 52 12.88 -7.75 -4.44
N ASN A 53 13.59 -7.74 -5.56
CA ASN A 53 13.30 -6.83 -6.68
C ASN A 53 11.90 -7.08 -7.25
N GLY A 54 11.48 -8.34 -7.42
CA GLY A 54 10.14 -8.65 -7.91
C GLY A 54 9.04 -8.10 -6.99
N TYR A 55 9.22 -8.20 -5.67
CA TYR A 55 8.28 -7.63 -4.71
C TYR A 55 8.22 -6.09 -4.79
N PHE A 56 9.37 -5.41 -4.78
CA PHE A 56 9.40 -3.95 -4.84
C PHE A 56 8.98 -3.41 -6.22
N ALA A 57 9.28 -4.10 -7.33
CA ALA A 57 8.85 -3.73 -8.67
C ALA A 57 7.33 -3.70 -8.80
N ASN A 58 6.63 -4.62 -8.14
CA ASN A 58 5.17 -4.60 -8.06
C ASN A 58 4.64 -3.34 -7.36
N ILE A 59 5.27 -2.93 -6.25
CA ILE A 59 4.89 -1.68 -5.54
C ILE A 59 5.13 -0.47 -6.45
N GLN A 60 6.27 -0.42 -7.15
CA GLN A 60 6.57 0.63 -8.13
C GLN A 60 5.52 0.68 -9.24
N GLN A 61 5.11 -0.47 -9.76
CA GLN A 61 4.09 -0.57 -10.79
C GLN A 61 2.73 -0.04 -10.30
N ASN A 62 2.33 -0.37 -9.07
CA ASN A 62 1.08 0.15 -8.48
C ASN A 62 1.09 1.68 -8.36
N LEU A 63 2.21 2.26 -7.92
CA LEU A 63 2.40 3.71 -7.87
C LEU A 63 2.29 4.34 -9.26
N ILE A 64 2.94 3.74 -10.26
CA ILE A 64 2.90 4.23 -11.65
C ILE A 64 1.48 4.13 -12.24
N ASN A 65 0.78 3.02 -11.99
CA ASN A 65 -0.60 2.85 -12.42
C ASN A 65 -1.51 3.93 -11.81
N HIS A 66 -1.30 4.30 -10.54
CA HIS A 66 -2.04 5.39 -9.90
C HIS A 66 -1.70 6.75 -10.53
N VAL A 67 -0.42 7.03 -10.78
CA VAL A 67 0.01 8.26 -11.49
C VAL A 67 -0.65 8.34 -12.87
N ASN A 68 -0.63 7.25 -13.64
CA ASN A 68 -1.25 7.17 -14.96
C ASN A 68 -2.75 7.45 -14.89
N ALA A 69 -3.45 6.88 -13.90
CA ALA A 69 -4.87 7.15 -13.68
C ALA A 69 -5.15 8.63 -13.39
N GLN A 70 -4.32 9.30 -12.57
CA GLN A 70 -4.46 10.74 -12.31
C GLN A 70 -4.19 11.57 -13.56
N VAL A 71 -3.11 11.27 -14.30
CA VAL A 71 -2.75 11.98 -15.54
C VAL A 71 -3.86 11.85 -16.58
N ASN A 72 -4.39 10.64 -16.79
CA ASN A 72 -5.48 10.38 -17.74
C ASN A 72 -6.77 11.10 -17.33
N GLN A 73 -7.09 11.16 -16.03
CA GLN A 73 -8.22 11.93 -15.53
C GLN A 73 -8.06 13.43 -15.84
N ILE A 74 -6.87 13.98 -15.61
CA ILE A 74 -6.56 15.38 -15.91
C ILE A 74 -6.66 15.65 -17.42
N GLN A 75 -6.12 14.76 -18.26
CA GLN A 75 -6.23 14.87 -19.70
C GLN A 75 -7.69 14.93 -20.15
N SER A 76 -8.52 14.00 -19.66
CA SER A 76 -9.96 13.96 -19.96
C SER A 76 -10.69 15.24 -19.54
N MET A 77 -10.34 15.80 -18.38
CA MET A 77 -10.86 17.09 -17.93
C MET A 77 -10.48 18.22 -18.88
N ILE A 78 -9.21 18.32 -19.27
CA ILE A 78 -8.73 19.34 -20.21
C ILE A 78 -9.45 19.21 -21.56
N GLN A 79 -9.50 18.00 -22.14
CA GLN A 79 -10.18 17.75 -23.42
C GLN A 79 -11.66 18.11 -23.37
N SER A 80 -12.34 17.80 -22.27
CA SER A 80 -13.76 18.12 -22.07
C SER A 80 -14.01 19.63 -22.03
N ILE A 81 -13.08 20.39 -21.44
CA ILE A 81 -13.15 21.86 -21.38
C ILE A 81 -12.82 22.46 -22.74
N THR A 82 -11.75 22.01 -23.40
CA THR A 82 -11.27 22.63 -24.65
C THR A 82 -12.13 22.28 -25.86
N SER A 83 -12.83 21.14 -25.85
CA SER A 83 -13.66 20.67 -26.96
C SER A 83 -15.11 21.16 -26.89
N ASN A 84 -15.53 21.78 -25.79
CA ASN A 84 -16.90 22.22 -25.60
C ASN A 84 -17.12 23.64 -26.14
N GLU A 85 -17.97 23.75 -27.17
CA GLU A 85 -18.27 25.02 -27.86
C GLU A 85 -18.98 26.05 -26.96
N ASN A 86 -19.58 25.62 -25.84
CA ASN A 86 -20.31 26.47 -24.90
C ASN A 86 -19.46 26.93 -23.70
N THR A 87 -18.24 26.41 -23.54
CA THR A 87 -17.29 26.94 -22.56
C THR A 87 -16.59 28.14 -23.18
N GLU A 88 -17.00 29.35 -22.77
CA GLU A 88 -16.23 30.56 -23.08
C GLU A 88 -14.88 30.50 -22.35
N THR A 89 -13.88 29.89 -22.98
CA THR A 89 -12.49 29.83 -22.50
C THR A 89 -11.81 31.19 -22.65
N ASN A 90 -12.34 32.22 -22.00
CA ASN A 90 -11.63 33.47 -21.82
C ASN A 90 -10.95 33.46 -20.45
N SER A 91 -9.78 34.09 -20.36
CA SER A 91 -8.95 34.19 -19.14
C SER A 91 -9.66 34.70 -17.87
N ASN A 92 -10.92 35.15 -17.96
CA ASN A 92 -11.70 35.72 -16.88
C ASN A 92 -12.95 34.91 -16.49
N ASN A 93 -13.31 33.79 -17.16
CA ASN A 93 -14.64 33.18 -16.91
C ASN A 93 -14.78 31.64 -17.01
N THR A 94 -13.70 30.87 -17.07
CA THR A 94 -13.76 29.39 -17.04
C THR A 94 -12.54 28.82 -16.38
N ILE A 95 -12.74 27.81 -15.51
CA ILE A 95 -11.76 27.01 -14.76
C ILE A 95 -10.38 26.99 -15.44
N PRO A 96 -9.49 27.96 -15.14
CA PRO A 96 -8.17 27.97 -15.76
C PRO A 96 -7.31 26.93 -15.03
N ILE A 97 -7.14 25.76 -15.64
CA ILE A 97 -6.08 24.83 -15.22
C ILE A 97 -4.75 25.49 -15.59
N GLN A 98 -3.89 25.69 -14.60
CA GLN A 98 -2.56 26.27 -14.79
C GLN A 98 -1.49 25.25 -14.45
N ALA A 99 -0.49 25.09 -15.30
CA ALA A 99 0.72 24.36 -14.96
C ALA A 99 1.76 25.33 -14.41
N ARG A 100 2.44 24.93 -13.33
CA ARG A 100 3.64 25.61 -12.87
C ARG A 100 4.86 24.88 -13.42
N ALA A 101 5.58 25.54 -14.31
CA ALA A 101 6.92 25.13 -14.72
C ALA A 101 7.88 26.21 -14.22
N THR A 102 8.80 25.87 -13.31
CA THR A 102 9.70 26.83 -12.63
C THR A 102 8.96 27.86 -11.73
N ALA A 103 9.23 29.16 -11.89
CA ALA A 103 8.70 30.24 -11.03
C ALA A 103 7.34 30.82 -11.48
N ASN A 104 6.79 30.41 -12.63
CA ASN A 104 5.59 31.02 -13.21
C ASN A 104 4.48 29.98 -13.47
N TYR A 105 3.23 30.43 -13.31
CA TYR A 105 2.04 29.67 -13.72
C TYR A 105 1.66 30.00 -15.17
N ILE A 106 1.38 28.97 -15.96
CA ILE A 106 0.99 29.06 -17.36
C ILE A 106 -0.38 28.39 -17.50
N ALA A 107 -1.38 29.09 -18.04
CA ALA A 107 -2.69 28.47 -18.26
C ALA A 107 -2.62 27.46 -19.41
N ILE A 108 -3.17 26.26 -19.21
CA ILE A 108 -3.10 25.13 -20.16
C ILE A 108 -4.47 24.65 -20.63
N ALA A 109 -5.56 25.23 -20.11
CA ALA A 109 -6.95 25.00 -20.53
C ALA A 109 -7.68 26.35 -20.77
N ASP A 110 -7.22 27.10 -21.77
CA ASP A 110 -7.71 28.44 -22.19
C ASP A 110 -7.88 28.49 -23.72
N SER A 111 -8.61 29.48 -24.27
CA SER A 111 -8.81 29.59 -25.72
C SER A 111 -7.48 29.72 -26.46
N GLY A 112 -7.24 28.80 -27.40
CA GLY A 112 -5.96 28.71 -28.13
C GLY A 112 -4.86 27.93 -27.41
N SER A 113 -5.18 27.26 -26.29
CA SER A 113 -4.32 26.28 -25.61
C SER A 113 -5.09 24.96 -25.40
N GLY A 114 -4.36 23.86 -25.32
CA GLY A 114 -4.93 22.52 -25.17
C GLY A 114 -3.85 21.45 -25.23
N ILE A 115 -4.25 20.18 -25.17
CA ILE A 115 -3.35 19.05 -25.36
C ILE A 115 -2.92 19.01 -26.83
N GLN A 116 -1.61 18.94 -27.05
CA GLN A 116 -0.99 18.93 -28.39
C GLN A 116 -0.56 17.52 -28.79
N SER A 117 -0.06 16.78 -27.81
CA SER A 117 0.36 15.39 -27.96
C SER A 117 0.19 14.66 -26.65
N GLU A 118 -0.17 13.40 -26.77
CA GLU A 118 -0.12 12.40 -25.71
C GLU A 118 1.09 11.51 -25.99
N SER A 119 1.82 11.14 -24.96
CA SER A 119 2.98 10.26 -25.09
C SER A 119 3.20 9.48 -23.81
N THR A 120 3.98 8.42 -23.91
CA THR A 120 4.45 7.68 -22.75
C THR A 120 5.96 7.86 -22.61
N ASP A 121 6.46 7.78 -21.38
CA ASP A 121 7.89 7.59 -21.09
C ASP A 121 8.08 6.17 -20.52
N ASP A 122 9.11 5.46 -20.98
CA ASP A 122 9.46 4.15 -20.41
C ASP A 122 10.18 4.34 -19.08
N PHE A 123 9.66 3.71 -18.03
CA PHE A 123 10.30 3.63 -16.72
C PHE A 123 10.79 2.21 -16.46
N THR A 124 12.08 2.05 -16.15
CA THR A 124 12.65 0.75 -15.78
C THR A 124 12.47 0.50 -14.29
N LEU A 125 11.77 -0.57 -13.95
CA LEU A 125 11.53 -1.03 -12.59
C LEU A 125 12.79 -1.66 -11.98
N VAL A 126 12.80 -1.86 -10.66
CA VAL A 126 13.96 -2.42 -9.92
C VAL A 126 14.28 -3.87 -10.29
N ASP A 127 13.34 -4.60 -10.88
CA ASP A 127 13.53 -5.95 -11.43
C ASP A 127 14.08 -5.94 -12.88
N GLY A 128 14.25 -4.75 -13.47
CA GLY A 128 14.72 -4.56 -14.84
C GLY A 128 13.61 -4.62 -15.90
N SER A 129 12.37 -4.93 -15.51
CA SER A 129 11.22 -4.80 -16.40
C SER A 129 10.90 -3.32 -16.67
N THR A 130 10.03 -3.05 -17.64
CA THR A 130 9.68 -1.67 -18.02
C THR A 130 8.17 -1.47 -17.96
N VAL A 131 7.77 -0.30 -17.50
CA VAL A 131 6.37 0.14 -17.48
C VAL A 131 6.27 1.52 -18.11
N GLN A 132 5.16 1.77 -18.81
CA GLN A 132 4.91 3.05 -19.45
C GLN A 132 4.27 4.03 -18.44
N VAL A 133 4.84 5.23 -18.38
CA VAL A 133 4.31 6.35 -17.59
C VAL A 133 3.65 7.35 -18.53
N GLU A 134 2.39 7.66 -18.26
CA GLU A 134 1.59 8.58 -19.06
C GLU A 134 2.08 10.02 -18.87
N GLN A 135 2.15 10.75 -19.98
CA GLN A 135 2.42 12.18 -20.01
C GLN A 135 1.67 12.83 -21.17
N PHE A 136 1.50 14.14 -21.12
CA PHE A 136 1.00 14.90 -22.26
C PHE A 136 1.69 16.25 -22.36
N GLN A 137 1.74 16.78 -23.58
CA GLN A 137 2.26 18.10 -23.84
C GLN A 137 1.13 19.08 -24.13
N THR A 138 1.28 20.29 -23.60
CA THR A 138 0.39 21.42 -23.85
C THR A 138 1.21 22.64 -24.27
N LEU A 139 0.63 23.44 -25.17
CA LEU A 139 1.24 24.64 -25.73
C LEU A 139 0.50 25.89 -25.26
N LYS A 140 1.25 26.89 -24.79
CA LYS A 140 0.77 28.28 -24.69
C LYS A 140 1.76 29.22 -25.36
N GLY A 141 1.41 29.70 -26.56
CA GLY A 141 2.32 30.48 -27.40
C GLY A 141 3.46 29.60 -27.93
N SER A 142 4.71 29.90 -27.53
CA SER A 142 5.91 29.14 -27.93
C SER A 142 6.51 28.32 -26.79
N ILE A 143 5.77 28.11 -25.70
CA ILE A 143 6.21 27.35 -24.54
C ILE A 143 5.51 26.00 -24.54
N ASP A 144 6.31 24.93 -24.66
CA ASP A 144 5.90 23.54 -24.48
C ASP A 144 5.94 23.17 -22.99
N ILE A 145 4.87 22.59 -22.48
CA ILE A 145 4.79 22.08 -21.11
C ILE A 145 4.42 20.61 -21.15
N THR A 146 5.24 19.77 -20.54
CA THR A 146 4.97 18.36 -20.29
C THR A 146 4.36 18.20 -18.91
N VAL A 147 3.21 17.55 -18.83
CA VAL A 147 2.53 17.18 -17.59
C VAL A 147 2.57 15.66 -17.45
N GLY A 148 2.90 15.16 -16.26
CA GLY A 148 3.13 13.73 -16.01
C GLY A 148 4.57 13.33 -16.30
N GLY A 149 4.78 12.03 -16.55
CA GLY A 149 6.12 11.44 -16.68
C GLY A 149 6.82 11.28 -15.32
N TRP A 150 7.92 10.52 -15.31
CA TRP A 150 8.64 10.16 -14.09
C TRP A 150 9.76 11.16 -13.71
N GLU A 151 10.42 11.73 -14.71
CA GLU A 151 11.50 12.68 -14.50
C GLU A 151 11.02 14.13 -14.64
N PRO A 152 11.35 15.04 -13.70
CA PRO A 152 11.24 16.46 -13.95
C PRO A 152 12.25 16.83 -15.03
N LYS A 153 11.82 16.90 -16.30
CA LYS A 153 12.68 17.24 -17.44
C LYS A 153 13.28 18.63 -17.18
N THR A 154 14.55 18.64 -16.77
CA THR A 154 15.33 19.81 -16.31
C THR A 154 15.63 20.82 -17.42
N GLN A 155 15.22 20.55 -18.65
CA GLN A 155 15.18 21.51 -19.73
C GLN A 155 13.75 22.00 -19.91
N SER A 156 13.41 23.09 -19.20
CA SER A 156 12.31 24.01 -19.51
C SER A 156 11.08 23.34 -20.13
N GLY A 157 10.28 22.63 -19.33
CA GLY A 157 9.04 22.05 -19.82
C GLY A 157 8.25 21.20 -18.84
N GLY A 158 8.85 20.58 -17.82
CA GLY A 158 8.09 19.78 -16.84
C GLY A 158 7.21 20.62 -15.93
N ALA A 159 5.93 20.24 -15.80
CA ALA A 159 5.03 20.82 -14.81
C ALA A 159 5.31 20.21 -13.43
N GLU A 160 5.72 21.04 -12.47
CA GLU A 160 5.88 20.63 -11.07
C GLU A 160 4.51 20.41 -10.43
N TRP A 161 3.59 21.36 -10.66
CA TRP A 161 2.23 21.36 -10.12
C TRP A 161 1.21 21.75 -11.20
N LEU A 162 -0.03 21.28 -11.02
CA LEU A 162 -1.22 21.82 -11.65
C LEU A 162 -2.07 22.56 -10.62
N ARG A 163 -2.60 23.70 -11.01
CA ARG A 163 -3.54 24.50 -10.22
C ARG A 163 -4.88 24.54 -10.91
N PHE A 164 -5.91 24.08 -10.23
CA PHE A 164 -7.30 24.17 -10.65
C PHE A 164 -7.92 25.36 -9.94
N LYS A 165 -8.44 26.33 -10.68
CA LYS A 165 -9.08 27.52 -10.10
C LYS A 165 -10.58 27.47 -10.30
N ASP A 166 -11.32 27.85 -9.26
CA ASP A 166 -12.72 28.20 -9.40
C ASP A 166 -12.87 29.46 -10.29
N ALA A 167 -13.84 29.44 -11.20
CA ALA A 167 -14.20 30.56 -12.05
C ALA A 167 -14.73 31.77 -11.24
N SER A 168 -15.18 31.54 -9.99
CA SER A 168 -15.92 32.54 -9.21
C SER A 168 -15.10 33.36 -8.20
N SER A 169 -13.85 32.99 -7.87
CA SER A 169 -13.06 33.70 -6.85
C SER A 169 -11.59 33.86 -7.22
N GLN A 170 -11.04 35.06 -7.02
CA GLN A 170 -9.60 35.32 -7.25
C GLN A 170 -8.69 34.80 -6.11
N SER A 171 -9.21 34.05 -5.12
CA SER A 171 -8.39 33.53 -4.02
C SER A 171 -8.95 32.35 -3.21
N ASP A 172 -10.26 32.08 -3.19
CA ASP A 172 -10.88 31.16 -2.20
C ASP A 172 -11.17 29.74 -2.74
N GLY A 173 -10.80 29.44 -3.99
CA GLY A 173 -11.13 28.17 -4.65
C GLY A 173 -10.01 27.56 -5.48
N GLU A 174 -8.75 27.71 -5.08
CA GLU A 174 -7.61 27.09 -5.77
C GLU A 174 -7.27 25.70 -5.19
N ILE A 175 -7.17 24.69 -6.04
CA ILE A 175 -6.73 23.34 -5.68
C ILE A 175 -5.43 23.05 -6.42
N ASP A 176 -4.35 22.81 -5.67
CA ASP A 176 -3.06 22.40 -6.21
C ASP A 176 -2.93 20.86 -6.23
N PHE A 177 -2.45 20.35 -7.35
CA PHE A 177 -2.09 18.95 -7.57
C PHE A 177 -0.60 18.88 -7.92
N GLY A 178 0.21 18.33 -7.03
CA GLY A 178 1.66 18.28 -7.19
C GLY A 178 2.15 16.87 -7.53
N PHE A 179 3.13 16.79 -8.44
CA PHE A 179 3.74 15.52 -8.84
C PHE A 179 4.88 15.06 -7.92
N GLN A 180 5.48 15.98 -7.15
CA GLN A 180 6.65 15.71 -6.30
C GLN A 180 6.42 14.55 -5.32
N LYS A 181 5.22 14.45 -4.75
CA LYS A 181 4.87 13.40 -3.78
C LYS A 181 5.01 11.98 -4.35
N TYR A 182 4.79 11.78 -5.66
CA TYR A 182 4.95 10.48 -6.30
C TYR A 182 6.43 10.15 -6.48
N ILE A 183 7.25 11.15 -6.82
CA ILE A 183 8.71 11.03 -6.93
C ILE A 183 9.29 10.67 -5.56
N ASP A 184 8.87 11.38 -4.51
CA ASP A 184 9.31 11.12 -3.14
C ASP A 184 8.98 9.68 -2.71
N THR A 185 7.74 9.23 -2.94
CA THR A 185 7.33 7.86 -2.59
C THR A 185 8.05 6.79 -3.41
N MET A 186 8.39 7.03 -4.68
CA MET A 186 9.22 6.07 -5.41
C MET A 186 10.65 6.00 -4.87
N ASN A 187 11.23 7.13 -4.47
CA ASN A 187 12.54 7.14 -3.83
C ASN A 187 12.51 6.41 -2.49
N GLU A 188 11.42 6.53 -1.73
CA GLU A 188 11.18 5.72 -0.52
C GLU A 188 11.14 4.22 -0.85
N ILE A 189 10.40 3.80 -1.89
CA ILE A 189 10.33 2.40 -2.37
C ILE A 189 11.73 1.88 -2.72
N ILE A 190 12.52 2.65 -3.49
CA ILE A 190 13.87 2.26 -3.90
C ILE A 190 14.81 2.16 -2.70
N SER A 191 14.74 3.13 -1.79
CA SER A 191 15.57 3.16 -0.58
C SER A 191 15.27 1.96 0.33
N SER A 192 13.98 1.65 0.52
CA SER A 192 13.51 0.50 1.27
C SER A 192 14.02 -0.83 0.67
N ARG A 193 13.93 -0.98 -0.66
CA ARG A 193 14.52 -2.13 -1.37
C ARG A 193 16.02 -2.25 -1.12
N ASP A 194 16.75 -1.14 -1.25
CA ASP A 194 18.20 -1.11 -1.08
C ASP A 194 18.61 -1.49 0.35
N ASN A 195 17.87 -1.03 1.37
CA ASN A 195 18.04 -1.43 2.77
C ASN A 195 17.89 -2.94 2.94
N VAL A 196 16.77 -3.51 2.48
CA VAL A 196 16.49 -4.96 2.54
C VAL A 196 17.60 -5.77 1.87
N THR A 197 18.00 -5.38 0.67
CA THR A 197 19.05 -6.08 -0.08
C THR A 197 20.40 -5.99 0.64
N SER A 198 20.71 -4.84 1.23
CA SER A 198 21.93 -4.63 2.01
C SER A 198 21.96 -5.54 3.24
N ASP A 199 20.87 -5.58 4.01
CA ASP A 199 20.76 -6.38 5.22
C ASP A 199 20.87 -7.88 4.93
N LEU A 200 20.24 -8.33 3.84
CA LEU A 200 20.26 -9.74 3.45
C LEU A 200 21.59 -10.20 2.84
N ASN A 201 22.41 -9.31 2.26
CA ASN A 201 23.74 -9.72 1.78
C ASN A 201 24.61 -10.27 2.93
N GLY A 202 24.52 -9.65 4.12
CA GLY A 202 25.21 -10.15 5.32
C GLY A 202 24.66 -11.51 5.75
N PHE A 203 23.32 -11.64 5.78
CA PHE A 203 22.66 -12.90 6.10
C PHE A 203 23.04 -14.03 5.15
N THR A 204 23.11 -13.79 3.83
CA THR A 204 23.54 -14.82 2.86
C THR A 204 24.94 -15.33 3.18
N THR A 205 25.89 -14.43 3.43
CA THR A 205 27.27 -14.80 3.81
C THR A 205 27.29 -15.60 5.11
N ASP A 206 26.50 -15.21 6.10
CA ASP A 206 26.44 -15.91 7.39
C ASP A 206 25.83 -17.31 7.27
N VAL A 207 24.77 -17.50 6.46
CA VAL A 207 24.20 -18.82 6.15
C VAL A 207 25.26 -19.70 5.47
N SER A 208 25.97 -19.15 4.49
CA SER A 208 27.05 -19.84 3.76
C SER A 208 28.17 -20.34 4.69
N ASN A 209 28.44 -19.61 5.77
CA ASN A 209 29.50 -19.95 6.73
C ASN A 209 29.06 -20.97 7.79
N GLN A 210 27.76 -21.04 8.08
CA GLN A 210 27.20 -21.85 9.17
C GLN A 210 26.57 -23.16 8.72
N TYR A 211 26.07 -23.22 7.49
CA TYR A 211 25.36 -24.36 6.95
C TYR A 211 25.97 -24.82 5.62
N GLU A 212 26.13 -26.12 5.44
CA GLU A 212 26.42 -26.68 4.12
C GLU A 212 25.13 -26.69 3.26
N PRO A 213 25.23 -26.59 1.92
CA PRO A 213 24.07 -26.66 1.06
C PRO A 213 23.27 -27.96 1.28
N GLY A 214 21.97 -27.82 1.56
CA GLY A 214 21.07 -28.93 1.90
C GLY A 214 20.99 -29.29 3.38
N GLU A 215 21.76 -28.62 4.25
CA GLU A 215 21.69 -28.83 5.72
C GLU A 215 20.93 -27.70 6.45
N VAL A 216 20.40 -26.72 5.71
CA VAL A 216 19.60 -25.66 6.31
C VAL A 216 18.22 -26.22 6.64
N PRO A 217 17.70 -26.06 7.88
CA PRO A 217 16.43 -26.65 8.29
C PRO A 217 15.21 -25.95 7.65
N THR A 218 14.94 -26.23 6.38
CA THR A 218 13.86 -25.58 5.58
C THR A 218 12.69 -26.47 5.25
N GLU A 219 12.59 -27.66 5.85
CA GLU A 219 11.55 -28.65 5.51
C GLU A 219 10.12 -28.10 5.63
N GLU A 220 9.92 -26.90 6.21
CA GLU A 220 8.65 -26.17 6.22
C GLU A 220 8.76 -24.64 5.99
N PHE A 221 9.92 -24.11 5.57
CA PHE A 221 10.03 -22.68 5.32
C PHE A 221 9.42 -22.31 3.97
N VAL A 222 8.14 -22.01 3.99
CA VAL A 222 7.43 -21.35 2.88
C VAL A 222 7.43 -19.86 3.17
N ASP A 223 7.69 -19.04 2.14
CA ASP A 223 7.50 -17.59 2.24
C ASP A 223 6.12 -17.29 2.87
N PRO A 224 6.05 -16.55 3.99
CA PRO A 224 4.83 -16.14 4.68
C PRO A 224 3.67 -15.70 3.79
N VAL A 225 3.93 -14.98 2.69
CA VAL A 225 2.86 -14.57 1.78
C VAL A 225 2.31 -15.77 1.01
N THR A 226 3.16 -16.66 0.54
CA THR A 226 2.74 -17.92 -0.11
C THR A 226 2.00 -18.81 0.89
N ALA A 227 2.55 -19.00 2.09
CA ALA A 227 1.93 -19.81 3.13
C ALA A 227 0.56 -19.26 3.55
N ALA A 228 0.43 -17.94 3.68
CA ALA A 228 -0.83 -17.29 3.99
C ALA A 228 -1.85 -17.37 2.85
N THR A 229 -1.38 -17.38 1.60
CA THR A 229 -2.25 -17.62 0.43
C THR A 229 -2.82 -19.03 0.46
N GLU A 230 -1.98 -20.04 0.72
CA GLU A 230 -2.40 -21.44 0.89
C GLU A 230 -3.38 -21.60 2.05
N LEU A 231 -3.07 -20.98 3.21
CA LEU A 231 -3.96 -20.97 4.37
C LEU A 231 -5.31 -20.33 4.05
N GLY A 232 -5.32 -19.17 3.38
CA GLY A 232 -6.57 -18.51 2.98
C GLY A 232 -7.41 -19.37 2.03
N THR A 233 -6.78 -20.03 1.05
CA THR A 233 -7.50 -20.93 0.12
C THR A 233 -8.05 -22.17 0.80
N ASP A 234 -7.34 -22.72 1.79
CA ASP A 234 -7.71 -24.00 2.42
C ASP A 234 -8.66 -23.83 3.61
N THR A 235 -8.61 -22.68 4.28
CA THR A 235 -9.25 -22.50 5.59
C THR A 235 -10.28 -21.37 5.66
N GLY A 236 -10.31 -20.48 4.66
CA GLY A 236 -11.25 -19.36 4.64
C GLY A 236 -10.84 -18.15 5.48
N LEU A 237 -9.71 -18.23 6.21
CA LEU A 237 -9.08 -17.08 6.84
C LEU A 237 -8.80 -15.96 5.83
N SER A 238 -8.77 -14.72 6.32
CA SER A 238 -8.15 -13.64 5.58
C SER A 238 -6.68 -14.00 5.32
N SER A 239 -6.35 -14.29 4.06
CA SER A 239 -4.97 -14.51 3.60
C SER A 239 -4.07 -13.33 3.93
N GLN A 240 -4.65 -12.13 4.04
CA GLN A 240 -3.93 -10.92 4.41
C GLN A 240 -3.61 -10.86 5.91
N ALA A 241 -4.56 -11.20 6.78
CA ALA A 241 -4.33 -11.28 8.23
C ALA A 241 -3.26 -12.35 8.55
N ALA A 242 -3.39 -13.53 7.94
CA ALA A 242 -2.40 -14.60 8.05
C ALA A 242 -1.01 -14.15 7.56
N ALA A 243 -0.94 -13.44 6.43
CA ALA A 243 0.33 -12.93 5.93
C ALA A 243 0.94 -11.90 6.90
N ALA A 244 0.13 -10.95 7.40
CA ALA A 244 0.58 -9.94 8.35
C ALA A 244 1.20 -10.56 9.61
N GLY A 245 0.50 -11.53 10.23
CA GLY A 245 1.00 -12.28 11.38
C GLY A 245 2.30 -13.03 11.05
N MET A 246 2.33 -13.77 9.94
CA MET A 246 3.51 -14.53 9.52
C MET A 246 4.71 -13.66 9.09
N MET A 247 4.49 -12.40 8.73
CA MET A 247 5.57 -11.43 8.44
C MET A 247 6.08 -10.72 9.71
N GLY A 248 5.53 -11.06 10.88
CA GLY A 248 5.92 -10.47 12.15
C GLY A 248 5.41 -9.04 12.35
N ILE A 249 4.38 -8.61 11.61
CA ILE A 249 3.70 -7.35 11.93
C ILE A 249 3.06 -7.53 13.31
N PRO A 250 3.31 -6.63 14.28
CA PRO A 250 2.75 -6.77 15.62
C PRO A 250 1.23 -6.86 15.59
N THR A 251 0.68 -7.77 16.36
CA THR A 251 -0.75 -8.08 16.38
C THR A 251 -1.33 -8.04 17.80
N SER A 252 -2.61 -7.69 17.90
CA SER A 252 -3.41 -7.84 19.11
C SER A 252 -3.99 -9.25 19.33
N ALA A 253 -3.53 -10.28 18.63
CA ALA A 253 -4.07 -11.65 18.69
C ALA A 253 -4.19 -12.25 20.11
N GLY A 254 -3.41 -11.75 21.08
CA GLY A 254 -3.52 -12.13 22.50
C GLY A 254 -4.76 -11.56 23.21
N PHE A 255 -5.56 -10.74 22.53
CA PHE A 255 -6.72 -10.04 23.06
C PHE A 255 -7.93 -10.19 22.14
N SER A 256 -9.12 -10.24 22.74
CA SER A 256 -10.37 -10.02 22.03
C SER A 256 -10.71 -8.52 22.09
N LEU A 257 -10.66 -7.84 20.95
CA LEU A 257 -11.00 -6.43 20.83
C LEU A 257 -12.38 -6.25 20.22
N ARG A 258 -13.12 -5.27 20.76
CA ARG A 258 -14.29 -4.69 20.10
C ARG A 258 -13.96 -3.27 19.67
N LEU A 259 -14.06 -3.01 18.37
CA LEU A 259 -13.79 -1.70 17.78
C LEU A 259 -15.09 -1.08 17.26
N GLU A 260 -15.17 0.24 17.34
CA GLU A 260 -16.09 1.04 16.54
C GLU A 260 -15.31 1.68 15.39
N ILE A 261 -15.65 1.30 14.16
CA ILE A 261 -15.00 1.80 12.96
C ILE A 261 -15.94 2.78 12.26
N THR A 262 -15.39 3.91 11.82
CA THR A 262 -16.10 4.90 11.00
C THR A 262 -15.87 4.59 9.52
N ASP A 263 -16.92 4.50 8.72
CA ASP A 263 -16.81 4.41 7.27
C ASP A 263 -16.53 5.80 6.65
N GLY A 264 -16.09 5.82 5.38
CA GLY A 264 -15.80 7.06 4.65
C GLY A 264 -17.03 7.94 4.34
N SER A 265 -18.23 7.53 4.75
CA SER A 265 -19.48 8.31 4.70
C SER A 265 -19.92 8.83 6.08
N GLY A 266 -19.19 8.49 7.15
CA GLY A 266 -19.47 8.86 8.54
C GLY A 266 -20.41 7.89 9.28
N GLY A 267 -20.72 6.73 8.69
CA GLY A 267 -21.41 5.64 9.37
C GLY A 267 -20.50 4.93 10.35
N MET A 268 -21.00 4.58 11.53
CA MET A 268 -20.24 3.86 12.57
C MET A 268 -20.77 2.44 12.73
N TYR A 269 -19.87 1.47 12.77
CA TYR A 269 -20.22 0.06 13.00
C TYR A 269 -19.25 -0.58 13.99
N GLN A 270 -19.78 -1.53 14.78
CA GLN A 270 -19.02 -2.20 15.84
C GLN A 270 -18.67 -3.62 15.39
N VAL A 271 -17.40 -3.97 15.53
CA VAL A 271 -16.86 -5.26 15.09
C VAL A 271 -15.97 -5.85 16.16
N ASP A 272 -15.98 -7.18 16.25
CA ASP A 272 -14.93 -7.90 16.96
C ASP A 272 -13.75 -8.02 15.98
N ALA A 273 -12.58 -7.56 16.38
CA ALA A 273 -11.45 -7.34 15.47
C ALA A 273 -10.10 -7.70 16.08
N GLU A 274 -9.12 -7.88 15.20
CA GLU A 274 -7.69 -7.97 15.53
C GLU A 274 -6.95 -6.85 14.81
N ILE A 275 -6.10 -6.11 15.53
CA ILE A 275 -5.31 -5.02 14.99
C ILE A 275 -3.90 -5.52 14.64
N TYR A 276 -3.43 -5.16 13.45
CA TYR A 276 -2.05 -5.41 12.99
C TYR A 276 -1.38 -4.06 12.72
N THR A 277 -0.31 -3.74 13.45
CA THR A 277 0.35 -2.44 13.28
C THR A 277 1.71 -2.36 13.98
N ASN A 278 2.62 -1.54 13.43
CA ASN A 278 3.80 -1.05 14.13
C ASN A 278 3.54 0.26 14.90
N ALA A 279 2.34 0.84 14.77
CA ALA A 279 1.94 2.04 15.47
C ALA A 279 1.79 1.76 16.96
N ASN A 280 2.35 2.64 17.79
CA ASN A 280 2.23 2.52 19.22
C ASN A 280 1.78 3.87 19.78
N PRO A 281 0.54 3.98 20.30
CA PRO A 281 0.10 5.18 20.97
C PRO A 281 1.02 5.53 22.15
N GLN A 282 1.26 6.83 22.32
CA GLN A 282 2.12 7.36 23.37
C GLN A 282 1.35 8.35 24.23
N ASP A 283 1.72 8.45 25.51
CA ASP A 283 1.24 9.51 26.40
C ASP A 283 1.89 10.87 26.07
N ASP A 284 1.43 11.93 26.74
CA ASP A 284 1.99 13.29 26.59
C ASP A 284 3.50 13.40 26.90
N ALA A 285 4.07 12.38 27.57
CA ALA A 285 5.48 12.30 27.92
C ALA A 285 6.27 11.41 26.94
N GLY A 286 5.64 10.87 25.89
CA GLY A 286 6.25 10.01 24.87
C GLY A 286 6.45 8.56 25.31
N ASN A 287 5.81 8.11 26.39
CA ASN A 287 5.88 6.71 26.82
C ASN A 287 4.81 5.88 26.08
N PRO A 288 5.12 4.65 25.64
CA PRO A 288 4.16 3.80 24.98
C PRO A 288 3.03 3.39 25.94
N THR A 289 1.78 3.56 25.49
CA THR A 289 0.57 3.21 26.27
C THR A 289 -0.20 2.04 25.68
N GLY A 290 0.06 1.68 24.42
CA GLY A 290 -0.84 0.84 23.65
C GLY A 290 -2.18 1.54 23.38
N PHE A 291 -3.11 0.82 22.74
CA PHE A 291 -4.46 1.26 22.48
C PHE A 291 -5.32 1.12 23.74
N VAL A 292 -5.76 2.26 24.29
CA VAL A 292 -6.52 2.36 25.53
C VAL A 292 -8.01 2.22 25.27
N VAL A 293 -8.70 1.45 26.10
CA VAL A 293 -10.15 1.26 26.02
C VAL A 293 -10.88 2.57 26.32
N GLY A 294 -11.82 2.92 25.44
CA GLY A 294 -12.62 4.15 25.48
C GLY A 294 -12.02 5.31 24.69
N GLU A 295 -10.80 5.18 24.16
CA GLU A 295 -10.14 6.22 23.37
C GLU A 295 -10.40 6.05 21.86
N THR A 296 -10.49 7.19 21.17
CA THR A 296 -10.60 7.27 19.71
C THR A 296 -9.25 7.64 19.11
N TYR A 297 -8.81 6.84 18.15
CA TYR A 297 -7.55 7.00 17.44
C TYR A 297 -7.80 7.43 16.01
N ASP A 298 -7.07 8.44 15.58
CA ASP A 298 -7.01 8.86 14.18
C ASP A 298 -5.75 8.26 13.55
N PRO A 299 -5.89 7.33 12.58
CA PRO A 299 -4.75 6.71 11.90
C PRO A 299 -3.76 7.71 11.29
N ASP A 300 -4.22 8.90 10.88
CA ASP A 300 -3.35 9.93 10.28
C ASP A 300 -2.34 10.52 11.28
N ASN A 301 -2.52 10.29 12.59
CA ASN A 301 -1.58 10.73 13.62
C ASN A 301 -0.41 9.76 13.84
N PHE A 302 -0.37 8.64 13.11
CA PHE A 302 0.67 7.63 13.25
C PHE A 302 1.52 7.53 11.98
N ASP A 303 2.83 7.41 12.15
CA ASP A 303 3.75 7.15 11.03
C ASP A 303 3.57 5.74 10.46
N ALA A 304 3.14 4.79 11.31
CA ALA A 304 2.88 3.42 10.91
C ALA A 304 1.38 3.18 10.66
N PRO A 305 1.00 2.47 9.60
CA PRO A 305 -0.39 2.15 9.34
C PRO A 305 -0.99 1.18 10.35
N ILE A 306 -2.30 1.29 10.53
CA ILE A 306 -3.08 0.39 11.36
C ILE A 306 -4.02 -0.41 10.45
N TYR A 307 -3.93 -1.74 10.53
CA TYR A 307 -4.84 -2.64 9.83
C TYR A 307 -5.75 -3.34 10.84
N ALA A 308 -6.97 -3.64 10.43
CA ALA A 308 -7.91 -4.42 11.21
C ALA A 308 -8.38 -5.63 10.39
N SER A 309 -8.29 -6.81 11.00
CA SER A 309 -9.04 -8.00 10.58
C SER A 309 -10.33 -8.06 11.39
N TYR A 310 -11.49 -8.21 10.75
CA TYR A 310 -12.75 -8.34 11.47
C TYR A 310 -13.75 -9.25 10.77
N GLU A 311 -14.63 -9.88 11.56
CA GLU A 311 -15.75 -10.68 11.06
C GLU A 311 -17.01 -9.81 11.00
N TYR A 312 -17.74 -9.88 9.88
CA TYR A 312 -19.06 -9.27 9.73
C TYR A 312 -20.04 -10.25 9.09
N VAL A 313 -21.35 -9.99 9.24
CA VAL A 313 -22.39 -10.76 8.55
C VAL A 313 -22.80 -9.98 7.32
N ASP A 314 -22.57 -10.55 6.14
CA ASP A 314 -23.03 -9.96 4.88
C ASP A 314 -24.56 -9.90 4.87
N THR A 315 -25.09 -8.70 4.66
CA THR A 315 -26.54 -8.46 4.76
C THR A 315 -27.35 -9.02 3.59
N GLU A 316 -26.71 -9.32 2.45
CA GLU A 316 -27.36 -9.89 1.27
C GLU A 316 -27.34 -11.43 1.29
N SER A 317 -26.21 -12.04 1.66
CA SER A 317 -26.07 -13.50 1.70
C SER A 317 -26.43 -14.10 3.06
N GLY A 318 -26.34 -13.32 4.15
CA GLY A 318 -26.44 -13.80 5.52
C GLY A 318 -25.26 -14.64 5.98
N GLU A 319 -24.19 -14.71 5.18
CA GLU A 319 -22.96 -15.43 5.52
C GLU A 319 -22.05 -14.55 6.38
N ARG A 320 -21.37 -15.18 7.33
CA ARG A 320 -20.24 -14.56 8.02
C ARG A 320 -19.08 -14.45 7.05
N THR A 321 -18.40 -13.31 7.05
CA THR A 321 -17.26 -13.01 6.18
C THR A 321 -16.21 -12.29 7.01
N THR A 322 -14.94 -12.56 6.73
CA THR A 322 -13.81 -11.87 7.35
C THR A 322 -13.24 -10.86 6.35
N ASP A 323 -12.97 -9.65 6.80
CA ASP A 323 -12.29 -8.62 6.01
C ASP A 323 -10.98 -8.22 6.68
N PHE A 324 -10.02 -7.77 5.85
CA PHE A 324 -8.76 -7.19 6.31
C PHE A 324 -8.56 -5.86 5.60
N THR A 325 -8.65 -4.78 6.36
CA THR A 325 -8.61 -3.43 5.81
C THR A 325 -7.63 -2.54 6.56
N GLN A 326 -7.12 -1.53 5.85
CA GLN A 326 -6.38 -0.45 6.47
C GLN A 326 -7.35 0.57 7.05
N LEU A 327 -7.19 0.89 8.33
CA LEU A 327 -7.92 1.97 8.97
C LEU A 327 -7.32 3.30 8.50
N VAL A 328 -8.14 4.09 7.79
CA VAL A 328 -7.80 5.44 7.32
C VAL A 328 -8.73 6.50 7.87
N GLU A 329 -9.79 6.08 8.57
CA GLU A 329 -10.73 6.94 9.28
C GLU A 329 -10.60 6.67 10.79
N PRO A 330 -11.02 7.60 11.65
CA PRO A 330 -10.95 7.41 13.10
C PRO A 330 -11.72 6.18 13.59
N PHE A 331 -11.14 5.47 14.55
CA PHE A 331 -11.74 4.30 15.20
C PHE A 331 -11.64 4.38 16.73
N THR A 332 -12.55 3.74 17.43
CA THR A 332 -12.58 3.72 18.91
C THR A 332 -12.42 2.30 19.43
N VAL A 333 -11.57 2.10 20.44
CA VAL A 333 -11.49 0.81 21.15
C VAL A 333 -12.57 0.77 22.21
N LEU A 334 -13.60 -0.04 22.02
CA LEU A 334 -14.75 -0.10 22.94
C LEU A 334 -14.52 -1.05 24.11
N GLU A 335 -13.99 -2.23 23.83
CA GLU A 335 -13.76 -3.29 24.82
C GLU A 335 -12.49 -4.05 24.45
N ALA A 336 -11.75 -4.50 25.46
CA ALA A 336 -10.61 -5.39 25.31
C ALA A 336 -10.61 -6.44 26.41
N THR A 337 -10.39 -7.70 26.04
CA THR A 337 -10.34 -8.83 26.97
C THR A 337 -9.10 -9.66 26.68
N ASP A 338 -8.37 -10.09 27.71
CA ASP A 338 -7.24 -11.02 27.58
C ASP A 338 -7.69 -12.46 27.25
N SER A 339 -6.73 -13.33 26.96
CA SER A 339 -6.97 -14.76 26.68
C SER A 339 -7.57 -15.55 27.85
N ASP A 340 -7.50 -15.02 29.08
CA ASP A 340 -8.11 -15.60 30.27
C ASP A 340 -9.56 -15.10 30.49
N GLY A 341 -10.06 -14.19 29.65
CA GLY A 341 -11.40 -13.63 29.72
C GLY A 341 -11.53 -12.43 30.67
N ASN A 342 -10.43 -11.83 31.13
CA ASN A 342 -10.46 -10.63 31.96
C ASN A 342 -10.45 -9.37 31.10
N THR A 343 -11.27 -8.39 31.45
CA THR A 343 -11.23 -7.08 30.82
C THR A 343 -9.90 -6.38 31.12
N VAL A 344 -9.30 -5.78 30.10
CA VAL A 344 -8.05 -5.01 30.20
C VAL A 344 -8.30 -3.56 29.79
N ASP A 345 -7.51 -2.64 30.34
CA ASP A 345 -7.67 -1.19 30.09
C ASP A 345 -6.90 -0.72 28.85
N ASN A 346 -5.92 -1.50 28.38
CA ASN A 346 -5.15 -1.20 27.17
C ASN A 346 -4.68 -2.48 26.48
N VAL A 347 -4.37 -2.35 25.19
CA VAL A 347 -3.84 -3.41 24.35
C VAL A 347 -2.64 -2.91 23.59
N SER A 348 -1.51 -3.59 23.77
CA SER A 348 -0.30 -3.36 22.98
C SER A 348 -0.14 -4.50 21.98
N PRO A 349 -0.20 -4.24 20.67
CA PRO A 349 0.14 -5.24 19.68
C PRO A 349 1.59 -5.71 19.84
N GLU A 350 1.81 -7.02 19.75
CA GLU A 350 3.14 -7.62 19.90
C GLU A 350 3.47 -8.49 18.67
N PRO A 351 4.75 -8.52 18.23
CA PRO A 351 5.15 -9.38 17.13
C PRO A 351 5.19 -10.85 17.58
N ASN A 352 4.45 -11.71 16.89
CA ASN A 352 4.55 -13.16 17.08
C ASN A 352 5.85 -13.74 16.49
N ILE A 353 6.44 -13.03 15.52
CA ILE A 353 7.70 -13.40 14.87
C ILE A 353 8.66 -12.21 14.91
N ASN A 354 9.85 -12.43 15.46
CA ASN A 354 10.90 -11.43 15.53
C ASN A 354 11.83 -11.57 14.31
N GLN A 355 11.56 -10.78 13.28
CA GLN A 355 12.42 -10.69 12.09
C GLN A 355 13.84 -10.27 12.48
N THR A 356 14.84 -11.03 12.04
CA THR A 356 16.26 -10.76 12.35
C THR A 356 17.18 -11.03 11.16
N SER A 357 18.21 -10.23 10.97
CA SER A 357 19.28 -10.50 9.99
C SER A 357 20.41 -11.36 10.57
N ASP A 358 20.33 -11.71 11.86
CA ASP A 358 21.29 -12.55 12.56
C ASP A 358 20.97 -14.05 12.35
N VAL A 359 21.83 -14.75 11.62
CA VAL A 359 21.71 -16.19 11.33
C VAL A 359 21.72 -17.04 12.60
N SER A 360 22.37 -16.60 13.69
CA SER A 360 22.36 -17.36 14.94
C SER A 360 20.98 -17.48 15.59
N LYS A 361 20.06 -16.59 15.21
CA LYS A 361 18.65 -16.58 15.63
C LYS A 361 17.71 -17.17 14.59
N LEU A 362 18.24 -17.65 13.46
CA LEU A 362 17.42 -18.20 12.38
C LEU A 362 16.57 -19.38 12.86
N GLU A 363 17.12 -20.29 13.66
CA GLU A 363 16.36 -21.41 14.20
C GLU A 363 15.20 -20.96 15.10
N GLU A 364 15.40 -19.89 15.88
CA GLU A 364 14.36 -19.28 16.72
C GLU A 364 13.27 -18.62 15.87
N GLU A 365 13.65 -17.84 14.86
CA GLU A 365 12.71 -17.22 13.92
C GLU A 365 11.89 -18.29 13.16
N LEU A 366 12.55 -19.35 12.68
CA LEU A 366 11.88 -20.49 12.03
C LEU A 366 10.91 -21.19 12.97
N ALA A 367 11.25 -21.33 14.26
CA ALA A 367 10.35 -21.90 15.25
C ALA A 367 9.13 -21.00 15.49
N GLN A 368 9.32 -19.69 15.56
CA GLN A 368 8.22 -18.72 15.68
C GLN A 368 7.28 -18.77 14.46
N ILE A 369 7.82 -18.89 13.24
CA ILE A 369 7.01 -19.01 12.02
C ILE A 369 6.16 -20.28 12.04
N ARG A 370 6.73 -21.42 12.48
CA ARG A 370 5.98 -22.68 12.60
C ARG A 370 4.85 -22.56 13.62
N GLU A 371 5.13 -21.94 14.76
CA GLU A 371 4.15 -21.74 15.81
C GLU A 371 3.02 -20.81 15.37
N GLU A 372 3.35 -19.71 14.68
CA GLU A 372 2.35 -18.79 14.13
C GLU A 372 1.48 -19.47 13.06
N LYS A 373 2.08 -20.27 12.17
CA LYS A 373 1.34 -21.08 11.19
C LYS A 373 0.36 -22.03 11.89
N ARG A 374 0.78 -22.70 12.97
CA ARG A 374 -0.07 -23.58 13.77
C ARG A 374 -1.22 -22.81 14.42
N ARG A 375 -0.93 -21.64 15.02
CA ARG A 375 -1.94 -20.76 15.63
C ARG A 375 -3.01 -20.35 14.62
N LEU A 376 -2.59 -19.87 13.45
CA LEU A 376 -3.50 -19.49 12.36
C LEU A 376 -4.35 -20.67 11.91
N GLN A 377 -3.78 -21.87 11.77
CA GLN A 377 -4.56 -23.08 11.44
C GLN A 377 -5.60 -23.46 12.49
N GLU A 378 -5.32 -23.21 13.77
CA GLU A 378 -6.26 -23.45 14.88
C GLU A 378 -7.38 -22.41 14.88
N GLU A 379 -7.04 -21.12 14.72
CA GLU A 379 -7.99 -20.03 14.59
C GLU A 379 -8.96 -20.25 13.41
N ALA A 380 -8.46 -20.77 12.30
CA ALA A 380 -9.27 -21.12 11.14
C ALA A 380 -10.24 -22.29 11.38
N GLN A 381 -9.89 -23.21 12.29
CA GLN A 381 -10.76 -24.33 12.65
C GLN A 381 -11.88 -23.89 13.59
N GLU A 382 -11.65 -22.85 14.40
CA GLU A 382 -12.66 -22.23 15.26
C GLU A 382 -13.55 -21.23 14.49
N SER A 383 -12.99 -20.56 13.48
CA SER A 383 -13.67 -19.59 12.63
C SER A 383 -14.33 -20.27 11.43
N THR A 384 -15.65 -20.48 11.48
CA THR A 384 -16.40 -21.07 10.35
C THR A 384 -16.84 -19.99 9.36
N SER A 385 -15.93 -19.40 8.59
CA SER A 385 -16.32 -18.56 7.43
C SER A 385 -15.26 -18.49 6.34
N GLY A 386 -15.69 -18.50 5.08
CA GLY A 386 -14.84 -18.44 3.91
C GLY A 386 -14.69 -17.02 3.37
N GLY A 387 -13.47 -16.47 3.41
CA GLY A 387 -13.09 -15.26 2.71
C GLY A 387 -12.08 -15.57 1.60
N VAL A 388 -12.43 -15.29 0.34
CA VAL A 388 -11.46 -15.29 -0.78
C VAL A 388 -10.86 -13.90 -0.88
N GLY A 389 -9.78 -13.65 -0.14
CA GLY A 389 -9.06 -12.38 -0.15
C GLY A 389 -8.04 -12.29 -1.31
N ALA A 390 -8.22 -11.33 -2.22
CA ALA A 390 -7.21 -10.97 -3.21
C ALA A 390 -5.99 -10.33 -2.50
N GLY A 391 -4.80 -10.86 -2.75
CA GLY A 391 -3.60 -10.65 -1.94
C GLY A 391 -3.04 -9.22 -1.95
N PHE A 392 -3.22 -8.50 -0.84
CA PHE A 392 -2.65 -7.17 -0.57
C PHE A 392 -1.12 -7.18 -0.38
N PHE A 393 -0.56 -8.29 0.11
CA PHE A 393 0.88 -8.49 0.31
C PHE A 393 1.55 -9.28 -0.84
N GLY A 394 0.76 -9.74 -1.81
CA GLY A 394 1.19 -10.58 -2.94
C GLY A 394 1.81 -9.83 -4.13
N GLY A 395 2.17 -8.55 -3.98
CA GLY A 395 2.58 -7.70 -5.10
C GLY A 395 1.42 -7.25 -6.01
N GLY A 396 0.28 -7.94 -5.98
CA GLY A 396 -0.97 -7.35 -6.45
C GLY A 396 -1.29 -6.14 -5.57
N GLY A 397 -1.19 -4.93 -6.10
CA GLY A 397 -1.67 -3.76 -5.36
C GLY A 397 -3.14 -3.91 -4.99
N PRO A 398 -3.66 -3.07 -4.08
CA PRO A 398 -5.10 -2.89 -4.03
C PRO A 398 -5.53 -2.59 -5.46
N ASN A 399 -6.39 -3.44 -6.04
CA ASN A 399 -6.98 -3.14 -7.34
C ASN A 399 -7.48 -1.71 -7.24
N THR A 400 -6.92 -0.81 -8.05
CA THR A 400 -7.26 0.62 -8.07
C THR A 400 -8.74 0.88 -8.42
N GLY A 401 -9.54 -0.18 -8.58
CA GLY A 401 -10.99 -0.17 -8.74
C GLY A 401 -11.81 -0.71 -7.55
N VAL A 402 -11.22 -1.03 -6.39
CA VAL A 402 -11.98 -1.53 -5.22
C VAL A 402 -11.46 -0.91 -3.92
N ILE A 403 -11.75 0.37 -3.68
CA ILE A 403 -12.14 0.76 -2.32
C ILE A 403 -13.61 0.33 -2.23
N ALA A 404 -13.84 -0.94 -1.90
CA ALA A 404 -15.18 -1.37 -1.58
C ALA A 404 -15.49 -0.83 -0.18
N ALA A 405 -16.24 0.26 -0.14
CA ALA A 405 -17.23 0.42 0.91
C ALA A 405 -18.25 -0.73 0.73
N VAL A 406 -17.93 -1.92 1.25
CA VAL A 406 -18.99 -2.85 1.65
C VAL A 406 -19.37 -2.43 3.06
N LEU A 407 -20.51 -1.77 3.17
CA LEU A 407 -21.62 -2.13 4.06
C LEU A 407 -22.60 -0.95 4.11
N GLY A 408 -23.76 -1.12 3.44
CA GLY A 408 -24.96 -0.36 3.74
C GLY A 408 -25.39 0.72 2.74
N GLY A 409 -25.89 0.31 1.58
CA GLY A 409 -26.99 1.02 0.91
C GLY A 409 -26.63 2.26 0.07
N GLY A 410 -26.25 2.03 -1.19
CA GLY A 410 -26.49 2.94 -2.31
C GLY A 410 -25.55 4.14 -2.46
N GLY A 411 -24.42 3.95 -3.14
CA GLY A 411 -23.55 5.07 -3.50
C GLY A 411 -22.38 4.72 -4.43
N VAL A 412 -22.68 4.60 -5.73
CA VAL A 412 -21.80 4.73 -6.91
C VAL A 412 -20.36 4.17 -6.84
N VAL A 413 -20.19 2.97 -7.42
CA VAL A 413 -18.90 2.42 -7.88
C VAL A 413 -18.41 3.23 -9.09
N TYR A 414 -17.20 3.78 -9.03
CA TYR A 414 -16.49 4.29 -10.22
C TYR A 414 -15.56 3.19 -10.74
N ALA A 415 -16.07 2.35 -11.65
CA ALA A 415 -15.25 1.46 -12.46
C ALA A 415 -14.81 2.22 -13.71
N LEU A 416 -13.52 2.54 -13.84
CA LEU A 416 -12.95 2.96 -15.12
C LEU A 416 -12.38 1.74 -15.83
N PHE A 417 -13.01 1.40 -16.94
CA PHE A 417 -12.58 0.36 -17.88
C PHE A 417 -11.29 0.78 -18.59
N THR A 418 -10.38 -0.18 -18.78
CA THR A 418 -9.72 -0.38 -20.08
C THR A 418 -9.72 -1.86 -20.40
N GLN A 419 -10.79 -2.28 -21.09
CA GLN A 419 -10.84 -3.48 -21.90
C GLN A 419 -10.08 -3.17 -23.20
N GLY A 420 -9.10 -3.98 -23.56
CA GLY A 420 -8.36 -3.86 -24.80
C GLY A 420 -8.03 -5.24 -25.35
N ASP A 421 -9.05 -5.94 -25.88
CA ASP A 421 -8.86 -7.03 -26.82
C ASP A 421 -8.34 -6.46 -28.15
N SER A 422 -7.14 -6.85 -28.58
CA SER A 422 -6.73 -7.24 -29.96
C SER A 422 -5.21 -7.32 -30.05
#